data_AF-A0A2E8H0D7-F1
#
_entry.id   AF-A0A2E8H0D7-F1
#
_cell.length_a   1.000
_cell.length_b   1.000
_cell.length_c   1.000
_cell.angle_alpha   90.00
_cell.angle_beta   90.00
_cell.angle_gamma   90.00
#
_symmetry.space_group_name_H-M   'P 1'
#
loop_
_entity.id
_entity.type
_entity.pdbx_description
1 polymer ?
#
loop_
_entity_poly.entity_id
_entity_poly.type
_entity_poly.pdbx_seq_one_letter_code
_entity_poly.pdbx_strand_id
1 'polypeptide(L)'
;ITQTINVGQILDTNLNVATGTTAVANFDRLGIQVTLAGSGVANATGSYVDGDLDTQTLIVSAGTGGSFQVGPDDGINNRIEVSIDDMRASGPRLNLNTTSVATLNSSRGSISQIDEAINKVSGQRGDLGAVMNRLAFTISFTENSIENIQNSEASISDADIAFEVSRFTRAQVLSQASTAMLAQANVVPQTALSLLQ
;
A
#
# COMPACT_ATOMS: atom_id res chain seq x y z
N ILE A 1 3.50 24.08 -1.51
CA ILE A 1 4.19 24.46 -2.77
C ILE A 1 3.27 25.28 -3.65
N THR A 2 3.41 26.59 -3.73
CA THR A 2 2.63 27.38 -4.71
C THR A 2 3.50 27.59 -5.94
N GLN A 3 3.09 27.04 -7.08
CA GLN A 3 3.70 27.30 -8.38
C GLN A 3 2.67 28.11 -9.16
N THR A 4 3.03 29.34 -9.53
CA THR A 4 2.14 30.20 -10.32
C THR A 4 2.58 30.11 -11.78
N ILE A 5 1.68 29.65 -12.64
CA ILE A 5 1.87 29.67 -14.09
C ILE A 5 1.14 30.90 -14.62
N ASN A 6 1.84 31.77 -15.33
CA ASN A 6 1.23 32.94 -15.97
C ASN A 6 0.54 32.48 -17.26
N VAL A 7 -0.78 32.36 -17.22
CA VAL A 7 -1.63 31.94 -18.35
C VAL A 7 -1.96 33.09 -19.32
N GLY A 8 -1.56 34.33 -19.01
CA GLY A 8 -1.92 35.52 -19.79
C GLY A 8 -1.32 35.57 -21.20
N GLN A 9 -0.34 34.74 -21.52
CA GLN A 9 0.23 34.63 -22.88
C GLN A 9 -0.47 33.59 -23.77
N ILE A 10 -1.46 32.85 -23.24
CA ILE A 10 -2.13 31.74 -23.93
C ILE A 10 -3.55 32.14 -24.41
N LEU A 11 -4.01 33.33 -24.03
CA LEU A 11 -5.32 33.88 -24.39
C LEU A 11 -5.19 34.75 -25.65
N ASP A 12 -6.09 34.57 -26.62
CA ASP A 12 -6.22 35.45 -27.79
C ASP A 12 -6.61 36.87 -27.37
N THR A 13 -6.52 37.84 -28.27
CA THR A 13 -6.94 39.25 -28.16
C THR A 13 -8.34 39.48 -27.57
N ASN A 14 -9.20 38.46 -27.56
CA ASN A 14 -10.52 38.46 -26.90
C ASN A 14 -10.53 37.75 -25.53
N LEU A 15 -9.36 37.53 -24.94
CA LEU A 15 -9.13 36.85 -23.66
C LEU A 15 -9.61 35.39 -23.60
N ASN A 16 -9.87 34.75 -24.74
CA ASN A 16 -10.28 33.34 -24.83
C ASN A 16 -9.11 32.41 -25.14
N VAL A 17 -9.19 31.13 -24.72
CA VAL A 17 -8.35 30.07 -25.31
C VAL A 17 -8.77 29.91 -26.77
N ALA A 18 -7.83 30.08 -27.70
CA ALA A 18 -8.11 30.06 -29.13
C ALA A 18 -8.79 28.74 -29.57
N THR A 19 -9.71 28.82 -30.53
CA THR A 19 -10.42 27.63 -31.05
C THR A 19 -9.42 26.61 -31.61
N GLY A 20 -9.52 25.35 -31.16
CA GLY A 20 -8.60 24.28 -31.55
C GLY A 20 -7.24 24.27 -30.84
N THR A 21 -7.02 25.10 -29.82
CA THR A 21 -5.78 25.08 -29.01
C THR A 21 -6.01 24.50 -27.61
N THR A 22 -4.94 23.95 -27.03
CA THR A 22 -4.92 23.44 -25.66
C THR A 22 -3.85 24.17 -24.85
N ALA A 23 -4.22 24.56 -23.62
CA ALA A 23 -3.29 25.11 -22.65
C ALA A 23 -3.01 24.04 -21.59
N VAL A 24 -1.76 23.63 -21.46
CA VAL A 24 -1.34 22.63 -20.46
C VAL A 24 -0.57 23.34 -19.35
N ALA A 25 -1.21 23.45 -18.18
CA ALA A 25 -0.54 23.87 -16.96
C ALA A 25 0.04 22.63 -16.27
N ASN A 26 1.37 22.54 -16.22
CA ASN A 26 2.06 21.41 -15.60
C ASN A 26 2.64 21.80 -14.24
N PHE A 27 2.14 21.15 -13.20
CA PHE A 27 2.67 21.24 -11.85
C PHE A 27 3.60 20.06 -11.60
N ASP A 28 4.76 20.02 -12.27
CA ASP A 28 5.69 18.88 -12.33
C ASP A 28 6.06 18.29 -10.95
N ARG A 29 5.96 19.08 -9.89
CA ARG A 29 6.27 18.64 -8.52
C ARG A 29 5.09 18.02 -7.77
N LEU A 30 3.88 18.17 -8.28
CA LEU A 30 2.63 17.62 -7.73
C LEU A 30 2.06 16.50 -8.60
N GLY A 31 2.59 16.28 -9.82
CA GLY A 31 2.10 15.26 -10.77
C GLY A 31 0.72 15.58 -11.35
N ILE A 32 0.30 16.85 -11.26
CA ILE A 32 -1.02 17.31 -11.69
C ILE A 32 -0.90 18.04 -13.01
N GLN A 33 -1.65 17.56 -13.99
CA GLN A 33 -1.82 18.20 -15.28
C GLN A 33 -3.24 18.76 -15.36
N VAL A 34 -3.36 20.08 -15.53
CA VAL A 34 -4.64 20.72 -15.83
C VAL A 34 -4.62 21.11 -17.30
N THR A 35 -5.51 20.49 -18.08
CA THR A 35 -5.67 20.75 -19.51
C THR A 35 -6.95 21.54 -19.73
N LEU A 36 -6.82 22.79 -20.16
CA LEU A 36 -7.95 23.62 -20.57
C LEU A 36 -8.06 23.55 -22.10
N ALA A 37 -9.27 23.28 -22.59
CA ALA A 37 -9.53 23.15 -24.02
C ALA A 37 -10.58 24.17 -24.47
N GLY A 38 -10.31 24.82 -25.60
CA GLY A 38 -11.30 25.61 -26.33
C GLY A 38 -12.27 24.73 -27.13
N SER A 39 -13.33 25.34 -27.66
CA SER A 39 -14.28 24.65 -28.54
C SER A 39 -13.58 23.98 -29.73
N GLY A 40 -14.03 22.77 -30.11
CA GLY A 40 -13.53 22.04 -31.28
C GLY A 40 -12.32 21.14 -31.07
N VAL A 41 -11.83 20.96 -29.84
CA VAL A 41 -10.73 20.04 -29.52
C VAL A 41 -11.23 18.59 -29.40
N ALA A 42 -10.63 17.66 -30.15
CA ALA A 42 -10.96 16.24 -30.08
C ALA A 42 -10.61 15.65 -28.70
N ASN A 43 -11.52 14.85 -28.12
CA ASN A 43 -11.41 14.21 -26.80
C ASN A 43 -11.40 15.17 -25.59
N ALA A 44 -11.85 16.41 -25.73
CA ALA A 44 -12.08 17.32 -24.61
C ALA A 44 -13.51 17.16 -24.04
N THR A 45 -13.64 16.99 -22.73
CA THR A 45 -14.93 17.03 -22.03
C THR A 45 -15.23 18.46 -21.60
N GLY A 46 -15.90 19.23 -22.47
CA GLY A 46 -16.34 20.61 -22.18
C GLY A 46 -15.57 21.70 -22.94
N SER A 47 -16.05 22.94 -22.81
CA SER A 47 -15.45 24.16 -23.37
C SER A 47 -15.35 25.19 -22.25
N TYR A 48 -14.24 25.93 -22.18
CA TYR A 48 -14.02 26.98 -21.20
C TYR A 48 -13.98 28.35 -21.89
N VAL A 49 -14.63 29.35 -21.29
CA VAL A 49 -14.54 30.77 -21.69
C VAL A 49 -13.83 31.59 -20.61
N ASP A 50 -13.38 32.81 -20.96
CA ASP A 50 -12.84 33.75 -19.98
C ASP A 50 -13.84 34.00 -18.84
N GLY A 51 -13.35 34.00 -17.59
CA GLY A 51 -14.17 34.16 -16.40
C GLY A 51 -14.80 32.87 -15.82
N ASP A 52 -14.80 31.74 -16.53
CA ASP A 52 -15.34 30.47 -15.99
C ASP A 52 -14.58 29.96 -14.75
N LEU A 53 -13.32 30.36 -14.62
CA LEU A 53 -12.47 30.05 -13.48
C LEU A 53 -12.32 31.23 -12.51
N ASP A 54 -13.02 32.35 -12.75
CA ASP A 54 -12.97 33.47 -11.83
C ASP A 54 -13.56 33.05 -10.48
N THR A 55 -12.90 33.46 -9.41
CA THR A 55 -13.16 33.05 -8.01
C THR A 55 -13.05 31.54 -7.71
N GLN A 56 -12.77 30.68 -8.70
CA GLN A 56 -12.59 29.25 -8.48
C GLN A 56 -11.18 28.93 -8.00
N THR A 57 -11.08 28.26 -6.85
CA THR A 57 -9.80 27.79 -6.30
C THR A 57 -9.64 26.32 -6.60
N LEU A 58 -8.61 25.95 -7.35
CA LEU A 58 -8.20 24.56 -7.51
C LEU A 58 -7.43 24.13 -6.25
N ILE A 59 -8.11 23.50 -5.30
CA ILE A 59 -7.49 23.01 -4.07
C ILE A 59 -6.88 21.63 -4.32
N VAL A 60 -5.56 21.60 -4.48
CA VAL A 60 -4.81 20.36 -4.39
C VAL A 60 -4.56 20.09 -2.90
N SER A 61 -5.45 19.32 -2.29
CA SER A 61 -5.21 18.83 -0.93
C SER A 61 -4.14 17.74 -0.99
N ALA A 62 -3.19 17.76 -0.05
CA ALA A 62 -2.32 16.61 0.13
C ALA A 62 -3.21 15.39 0.38
N GLY A 63 -3.09 14.35 -0.44
CA GLY A 63 -3.72 13.07 -0.14
C GLY A 63 -3.18 12.52 1.17
N THR A 64 -3.96 11.69 1.86
CA THR A 64 -3.41 10.71 2.81
C THR A 64 -2.23 10.07 2.10
N GLY A 65 -1.00 10.19 2.65
CA GLY A 65 0.22 9.89 1.91
C GLY A 65 0.37 8.41 1.51
N GLY A 66 1.48 7.78 1.86
CA GLY A 66 1.58 6.33 1.71
C GLY A 66 0.71 5.62 2.75
N SER A 67 0.08 4.50 2.39
CA SER A 67 -0.54 3.59 3.37
C SER A 67 0.03 2.19 3.21
N PHE A 68 0.47 1.58 4.30
CA PHE A 68 0.88 0.19 4.35
C PHE A 68 -0.25 -0.65 4.98
N GLN A 69 -0.73 -1.64 4.24
CA GLN A 69 -1.63 -2.65 4.80
C GLN A 69 -0.78 -3.63 5.63
N VAL A 70 -1.05 -3.71 6.92
CA VAL A 70 -0.26 -4.51 7.88
C VAL A 70 -1.09 -5.50 8.69
N GLY A 71 -2.41 -5.53 8.48
CA GLY A 71 -3.32 -6.49 9.08
C GLY A 71 -4.28 -7.11 8.05
N PRO A 72 -5.11 -8.07 8.47
CA PRO A 72 -5.93 -8.87 7.56
C PRO A 72 -7.15 -8.13 7.00
N ASP A 73 -7.71 -7.18 7.74
CA ASP A 73 -8.98 -6.51 7.37
C ASP A 73 -8.78 -5.07 6.90
N ASP A 74 -9.84 -4.47 6.36
CA ASP A 74 -9.83 -3.10 5.81
C ASP A 74 -9.94 -1.98 6.86
N GLY A 75 -10.02 -2.32 8.15
CA GLY A 75 -10.10 -1.37 9.25
C GLY A 75 -8.85 -0.51 9.41
N ILE A 76 -9.01 0.71 9.95
CA ILE A 76 -7.92 1.68 10.14
C ILE A 76 -6.78 1.16 11.01
N ASN A 77 -7.07 0.28 11.97
CA ASN A 77 -6.07 -0.33 12.86
C ASN A 77 -5.14 -1.31 12.13
N ASN A 78 -5.55 -1.82 10.97
CA ASN A 78 -4.76 -2.73 10.12
C ASN A 78 -3.94 -1.98 9.08
N ARG A 79 -3.87 -0.65 9.17
CA ARG A 79 -3.15 0.21 8.24
C ARG A 79 -2.17 1.10 9.00
N ILE A 80 -1.01 1.30 8.40
CA ILE A 80 -0.06 2.32 8.82
C ILE A 80 -0.06 3.39 7.74
N GLU A 81 -0.66 4.53 8.05
CA GLU A 81 -0.65 5.71 7.18
C GLU A 81 0.58 6.56 7.45
N VAL A 82 1.16 7.09 6.37
CA VAL A 82 2.39 7.88 6.37
C VAL A 82 2.17 9.10 5.50
N SER A 83 2.15 10.28 6.12
CA SER A 83 2.17 11.55 5.41
C SER A 83 3.46 12.30 5.70
N ILE A 84 4.01 12.92 4.67
CA ILE A 84 5.12 13.87 4.79
C ILE A 84 4.59 15.23 4.37
N ASP A 85 4.57 16.16 5.30
CA ASP A 85 4.18 17.55 5.02
C ASP A 85 5.21 18.24 4.09
N ASP A 86 4.87 19.41 3.52
CA ASP A 86 5.81 20.19 2.70
C ASP A 86 7.00 20.70 3.56
N MET A 87 8.10 19.96 3.56
CA MET A 87 9.34 20.26 4.29
C MET A 87 10.37 21.05 3.47
N ARG A 88 9.96 21.68 2.36
CA ARG A 88 10.88 22.51 1.56
C ARG A 88 11.07 23.86 2.25
N ALA A 89 12.29 24.39 2.22
CA ALA A 89 12.61 25.69 2.81
C ALA A 89 11.72 26.83 2.30
N SER A 90 11.43 26.85 1.00
CA SER A 90 10.53 27.82 0.35
C SER A 90 9.03 27.45 0.41
N GLY A 91 8.68 26.33 1.05
CA GLY A 91 7.29 25.91 1.23
C GLY A 91 6.57 26.73 2.30
N PRO A 92 5.22 26.77 2.31
CA PRO A 92 4.44 27.55 3.27
C PRO A 92 4.59 27.09 4.72
N ARG A 93 5.02 25.84 4.97
CA ARG A 93 5.16 25.29 6.32
C ARG A 93 6.45 25.73 7.02
N LEU A 94 7.57 25.77 6.28
CA LEU A 94 8.86 26.25 6.80
C LEU A 94 9.04 27.76 6.56
N ASN A 95 8.54 28.28 5.44
CA ASN A 95 8.48 29.69 5.07
C ASN A 95 9.79 30.48 5.25
N LEU A 96 10.91 29.90 4.81
CA LEU A 96 12.24 30.51 4.96
C LEU A 96 12.62 31.48 3.83
N ASN A 97 11.71 31.76 2.90
CA ASN A 97 11.97 32.69 1.79
C ASN A 97 12.01 34.16 2.25
N THR A 98 11.30 34.49 3.33
CA THR A 98 11.27 35.84 3.89
C THR A 98 12.42 36.12 4.87
N THR A 99 13.25 35.12 5.13
CA THR A 99 14.34 35.17 6.11
C THR A 99 15.53 35.95 5.55
N SER A 100 16.12 36.86 6.33
CA SER A 100 17.17 37.76 5.84
C SER A 100 18.18 38.13 6.91
N VAL A 101 19.46 38.10 6.55
CA VAL A 101 20.59 38.47 7.42
C VAL A 101 21.18 39.85 7.09
N ALA A 102 20.47 40.67 6.32
CA ALA A 102 20.97 41.96 5.83
C ALA A 102 21.06 43.04 6.92
N THR A 103 20.26 42.95 7.99
CA THR A 103 20.24 43.92 9.10
C THR A 103 20.30 43.20 10.44
N LEU A 104 20.75 43.89 11.49
CA LEU A 104 20.78 43.32 12.85
C LEU A 104 19.39 42.81 13.29
N ASN A 105 18.34 43.55 12.96
CA ASN A 105 16.97 43.19 13.33
C ASN A 105 16.47 41.96 12.56
N SER A 106 16.68 41.94 11.23
CA SER A 106 16.28 40.81 10.39
C SER A 106 17.07 39.54 10.75
N SER A 107 18.35 39.65 11.10
CA SER A 107 19.17 38.53 11.56
C SER A 107 18.64 37.92 12.86
N ARG A 108 18.21 38.74 13.83
CA ARG A 108 17.61 38.23 15.09
C ARG A 108 16.29 37.50 14.84
N GLY A 109 15.42 38.03 13.99
CA GLY A 109 14.18 37.35 13.61
C GLY A 109 14.42 36.05 12.83
N SER A 110 15.47 36.03 12.01
CA SER A 110 15.84 34.85 11.22
C SER A 110 16.23 33.65 12.07
N ILE A 111 16.90 33.86 13.21
CA ILE A 111 17.25 32.79 14.15
C ILE A 111 15.98 32.06 14.62
N SER A 112 14.98 32.82 15.09
CA SER A 112 13.72 32.23 15.56
C SER A 112 12.97 31.48 14.46
N GLN A 113 12.94 32.02 13.24
CA GLN A 113 12.30 31.35 12.10
C GLN A 113 12.99 30.04 11.73
N ILE A 114 14.32 30.02 11.76
CA ILE A 114 15.12 28.81 11.48
C ILE A 114 14.92 27.77 12.59
N ASP A 115 14.92 28.18 13.87
CA ASP A 115 14.69 27.27 15.00
C ASP A 115 13.30 26.60 14.91
N GLU A 116 12.26 27.37 14.58
CA GLU A 116 10.94 26.80 14.33
C GLU A 116 10.93 25.83 13.14
N ALA A 117 11.63 26.15 12.05
CA ALA A 117 11.73 25.27 10.90
C ALA A 117 12.48 23.95 11.25
N ILE A 118 13.55 24.03 12.04
CA ILE A 118 14.29 22.86 12.53
C ILE A 118 13.38 21.99 13.39
N ASN A 119 12.60 22.59 14.30
CA ASN A 119 11.67 21.85 15.14
C ASN A 119 10.59 21.14 14.32
N LYS A 120 10.03 21.80 13.28
CA LYS A 120 9.06 21.18 12.36
C LYS A 120 9.65 19.98 11.62
N VAL A 121 10.85 20.13 11.05
CA VAL A 121 11.54 19.04 10.34
C VAL A 121 11.89 17.89 11.30
N SER A 122 12.33 18.22 12.51
CA SER A 122 12.66 17.23 13.53
C SER A 122 11.42 16.46 14.00
N GLY A 123 10.29 17.15 14.17
CA GLY A 123 8.99 16.53 14.45
C GLY A 123 8.60 15.54 13.35
N GLN A 124 8.61 15.98 12.09
CA GLN A 124 8.32 15.11 10.94
C GLN A 124 9.24 13.88 10.87
N ARG A 125 10.54 14.03 11.19
CA ARG A 125 11.48 12.90 11.29
C ARG A 125 11.17 11.96 12.44
N GLY A 126 10.74 12.51 13.58
CA GLY A 126 10.27 11.75 14.74
C GLY A 126 9.06 10.89 14.40
N ASP A 127 8.07 11.48 13.73
CA ASP A 127 6.86 10.77 13.30
C ASP A 127 7.19 9.63 12.33
N LEU A 128 8.05 9.90 11.34
CA LEU A 128 8.54 8.85 10.43
C LEU A 128 9.32 7.75 11.18
N GLY A 129 10.11 8.11 12.19
CA GLY A 129 10.80 7.18 13.08
C GLY A 129 9.82 6.28 13.83
N ALA A 130 8.75 6.84 14.37
CA ALA A 130 7.70 6.10 15.06
C ALA A 130 6.98 5.13 14.11
N VAL A 131 6.67 5.56 12.89
CA VAL A 131 6.09 4.69 11.85
C VAL A 131 7.05 3.55 11.50
N MET A 132 8.35 3.83 11.29
CA MET A 132 9.34 2.79 11.01
C MET A 132 9.43 1.75 12.15
N ASN A 133 9.37 2.21 13.41
CA ASN A 133 9.35 1.30 14.56
C ASN A 133 8.10 0.41 14.58
N ARG A 134 6.92 1.00 14.35
CA ARG A 134 5.66 0.25 14.24
C ARG A 134 5.68 -0.76 13.10
N LEU A 135 6.22 -0.38 11.95
CA LEU A 135 6.34 -1.27 10.80
C LEU A 135 7.28 -2.43 11.11
N ALA A 136 8.46 -2.18 11.68
CA ALA A 136 9.40 -3.22 12.08
C ALA A 136 8.80 -4.19 13.11
N PHE A 137 8.09 -3.67 14.11
CA PHE A 137 7.36 -4.50 15.07
C PHE A 137 6.30 -5.36 14.37
N THR A 138 5.53 -4.78 13.46
CA THR A 138 4.45 -5.50 12.77
C THR A 138 4.98 -6.58 11.83
N ILE A 139 6.13 -6.33 11.19
CA ILE A 139 6.84 -7.34 10.38
C ILE A 139 7.24 -8.51 11.29
N SER A 140 7.94 -8.25 12.38
CA SER A 140 8.38 -9.30 13.31
C SER A 140 7.20 -10.07 13.91
N PHE A 141 6.12 -9.39 14.27
CA PHE A 141 4.89 -10.02 14.75
C PHE A 141 4.26 -10.92 13.67
N THR A 142 4.16 -10.44 12.44
CA THR A 142 3.59 -11.18 11.32
C THR A 142 4.44 -12.41 10.98
N GLU A 143 5.76 -12.30 10.99
CA GLU A 143 6.68 -13.43 10.78
C GLU A 143 6.47 -14.52 11.84
N ASN A 144 6.41 -14.15 13.13
CA ASN A 144 6.09 -15.10 14.20
C ASN A 144 4.69 -15.71 14.02
N SER A 145 3.70 -14.93 13.60
CA SER A 145 2.35 -15.44 13.35
C SER A 145 2.33 -16.44 12.19
N ILE A 146 3.09 -16.18 11.12
CA ILE A 146 3.24 -17.09 9.98
C ILE A 146 3.88 -18.40 10.43
N GLU A 147 4.97 -18.34 11.21
CA GLU A 147 5.63 -19.53 11.75
C GLU A 147 4.68 -20.37 12.62
N ASN A 148 3.91 -19.74 13.51
CA ASN A 148 2.94 -20.44 14.35
C ASN A 148 1.80 -21.10 13.53
N ILE A 149 1.32 -20.42 12.48
CA ILE A 149 0.30 -20.98 11.59
C ILE A 149 0.88 -22.14 10.78
N GLN A 150 2.10 -22.02 10.26
CA GLN A 150 2.78 -23.10 9.54
C GLN A 150 3.02 -24.33 10.43
N ASN A 151 3.44 -24.14 11.68
CA ASN A 151 3.61 -25.24 12.64
C ASN A 151 2.28 -25.94 12.97
N SER A 152 1.20 -25.16 13.08
CA SER A 152 -0.14 -25.69 13.31
C SER A 152 -0.64 -26.48 12.09
N GLU A 153 -0.42 -25.95 10.89
CA GLU A 153 -0.77 -26.61 9.62
C GLU A 153 0.02 -27.91 9.43
N ALA A 154 1.34 -27.90 9.67
CA ALA A 154 2.17 -29.08 9.63
C ALA A 154 1.67 -30.17 10.61
N SER A 155 1.29 -29.78 11.83
CA SER A 155 0.75 -30.71 12.83
C SER A 155 -0.57 -31.35 12.39
N ILE A 156 -1.45 -30.57 11.74
CA ILE A 156 -2.72 -31.07 11.20
C ILE A 156 -2.47 -32.01 10.02
N SER A 157 -1.65 -31.58 9.06
CA SER A 157 -1.28 -32.38 7.90
C SER A 157 -0.62 -33.71 8.30
N ASP A 158 0.32 -33.68 9.25
CA ASP A 158 0.99 -34.90 9.74
C ASP A 158 0.02 -35.86 10.45
N ALA A 159 -0.95 -35.34 11.21
CA ALA A 159 -1.98 -36.16 11.85
C ALA A 159 -2.90 -36.85 10.83
N ASP A 160 -3.33 -36.11 9.79
CA ASP A 160 -4.16 -36.65 8.72
C ASP A 160 -3.41 -37.71 7.89
N ILE A 161 -2.13 -37.47 7.59
CA ILE A 161 -1.26 -38.45 6.92
C ILE A 161 -1.07 -39.69 7.80
N ALA A 162 -0.79 -39.53 9.09
CA ALA A 162 -0.63 -40.67 9.99
C ALA A 162 -1.92 -41.52 10.08
N PHE A 163 -3.09 -40.89 10.07
CA PHE A 163 -4.37 -41.58 10.05
C PHE A 163 -4.58 -42.37 8.75
N GLU A 164 -4.32 -41.76 7.59
CA GLU A 164 -4.48 -42.43 6.30
C GLU A 164 -3.46 -43.56 6.12
N VAL A 165 -2.20 -43.36 6.52
CA VAL A 165 -1.17 -44.42 6.53
C VAL A 165 -1.57 -45.57 7.43
N SER A 166 -2.18 -45.30 8.59
CA SER A 166 -2.68 -46.34 9.50
C SER A 166 -3.85 -47.13 8.88
N ARG A 167 -4.77 -46.44 8.20
CA ARG A 167 -5.87 -47.08 7.47
C ARG A 167 -5.37 -47.91 6.30
N PHE A 168 -4.46 -47.36 5.50
CA PHE A 168 -3.81 -48.06 4.39
C PHE A 168 -3.08 -49.31 4.88
N THR A 169 -2.30 -49.19 5.97
CA THR A 169 -1.59 -50.32 6.58
C THR A 169 -2.56 -51.37 7.09
N ARG A 170 -3.64 -50.97 7.79
CA ARG A 170 -4.71 -51.90 8.23
C ARG A 170 -5.34 -52.62 7.04
N ALA A 171 -5.67 -51.92 5.96
CA ALA A 171 -6.26 -52.51 4.76
C ALA A 171 -5.29 -53.50 4.09
N GLN A 172 -4.00 -53.16 4.03
CA GLN A 172 -2.94 -54.01 3.50
C GLN A 172 -2.77 -55.30 4.33
N VAL A 173 -2.75 -55.18 5.67
CA VAL A 173 -2.69 -56.33 6.58
C VAL A 173 -3.95 -57.19 6.45
N LEU A 174 -5.13 -56.58 6.36
CA LEU A 174 -6.38 -57.32 6.19
C LEU A 174 -6.41 -58.11 4.87
N SER A 175 -5.88 -57.52 3.79
CA SER A 175 -5.77 -58.17 2.49
C SER A 175 -4.84 -59.39 2.56
N GLN A 176 -3.65 -59.24 3.17
CA GLN A 176 -2.71 -60.35 3.37
C GLN A 176 -3.24 -61.43 4.33
N ALA A 177 -3.96 -61.04 5.39
CA ALA A 177 -4.61 -61.98 6.28
C ALA A 177 -5.75 -62.73 5.58
N SER A 178 -6.51 -62.06 4.71
CA SER A 178 -7.59 -62.69 3.93
C SER A 178 -7.04 -63.71 2.94
N THR A 179 -5.91 -63.43 2.27
CA THR A 179 -5.27 -64.41 1.37
C THR A 179 -4.69 -65.60 2.14
N ALA A 180 -4.05 -65.37 3.29
CA ALA A 180 -3.55 -66.44 4.16
C ALA A 180 -4.69 -67.28 4.77
N MET A 181 -5.79 -66.65 5.19
CA MET A 181 -7.01 -67.31 5.68
C MET A 181 -7.69 -68.13 4.58
N LEU A 182 -7.76 -67.63 3.35
CA LEU A 182 -8.27 -68.39 2.20
C LEU A 182 -7.38 -69.60 1.89
N ALA A 183 -6.06 -69.44 1.96
CA ALA A 183 -5.12 -70.56 1.80
C ALA A 183 -5.34 -71.62 2.90
N GLN A 184 -5.46 -71.21 4.17
CA GLN A 184 -5.71 -72.12 5.28
C GLN A 184 -7.09 -72.80 5.20
N ALA A 185 -8.13 -72.04 4.83
CA ALA A 185 -9.49 -72.55 4.66
C ALA A 185 -9.61 -73.57 3.52
N ASN A 186 -8.72 -73.53 2.52
CA ASN A 186 -8.65 -74.55 1.47
C ASN A 186 -7.95 -75.84 1.91
N VAL A 187 -7.04 -75.76 2.89
CA VAL A 187 -6.28 -76.92 3.39
C VAL A 187 -7.06 -77.70 4.47
N VAL A 188 -7.89 -77.02 5.28
CA VAL A 188 -8.70 -77.64 6.34
C VAL A 188 -9.69 -78.73 5.84
N PRO A 189 -10.41 -78.56 4.71
CA PRO A 189 -11.26 -79.60 4.15
C PRO A 189 -10.48 -80.83 3.69
N GLN A 190 -9.27 -80.64 3.14
CA GLN A 190 -8.43 -81.75 2.67
C GLN A 190 -7.89 -82.60 3.82
N THR A 191 -7.53 -81.98 4.95
CA THR A 191 -7.10 -82.74 6.14
C THR A 191 -8.26 -83.46 6.80
N ALA A 192 -9.47 -82.90 6.79
CA ALA A 192 -10.67 -83.59 7.26
C ALA A 192 -11.02 -84.83 6.38
N LEU A 193 -10.88 -84.72 5.06
CA LEU A 193 -11.06 -85.85 4.13
C LEU A 193 -9.97 -86.94 4.26
N SER A 194 -8.77 -86.57 4.72
CA SER A 194 -7.70 -87.52 5.05
C SER A 194 -7.97 -88.30 6.34
N LEU A 195 -8.83 -87.82 7.24
CA LEU A 195 -9.15 -88.47 8.51
C LEU A 195 -10.42 -89.34 8.44
N LEU A 196 -11.16 -89.27 7.33
CA LEU A 196 -12.36 -90.06 7.06
C LEU A 196 -12.11 -91.25 6.12
N GLN A 197 -10.86 -91.46 5.68
CA GLN A 197 -10.38 -92.64 4.94
C GLN A 197 -9.53 -93.50 5.86
#